data_AF-A0AAE3LF13-F1
#
_entry.id   AF-A0AAE3LF13-F1
#
_cell.length_a   1.000
_cell.length_b   1.000
_cell.length_c   1.000
_cell.angle_alpha   90.00
_cell.angle_beta   90.00
_cell.angle_gamma   90.00
#
_symmetry.space_group_name_H-M   'P 1'
#
loop_
_entity.id
_entity.type
_entity.pdbx_description
1 polymer ?
#
loop_
_entity_poly.entity_id
_entity_poly.type
_entity_poly.pdbx_seq_one_letter_code
_entity_poly.pdbx_strand_id
1 'polypeptide(L)' 'MACGRSNSEIAERLHISVETVKTHVRQLLVRMGARNRTELATIYQRSR' A
#
# COMPACT_ATOMS: atom_id res chain seq x y z
N MET A 1 -2.05 -16.36 -3.73
CA MET A 1 -0.99 -15.43 -4.20
C MET A 1 -1.54 -14.01 -4.10
N ALA A 2 -0.98 -13.17 -3.23
CA ALA A 2 -1.46 -11.80 -3.07
C ALA A 2 -0.96 -10.95 -4.25
N CYS A 3 -1.78 -10.77 -5.29
CA CYS A 3 -1.49 -9.89 -6.43
C CYS A 3 -1.58 -8.41 -6.00
N GLY A 4 -0.64 -7.97 -5.16
CA GLY A 4 -0.43 -6.55 -4.89
C GLY A 4 0.43 -5.94 -5.99
N ARG A 5 -0.03 -4.84 -6.60
CA ARG A 5 0.77 -4.03 -7.54
C ARG A 5 2.04 -3.51 -6.84
N SER A 6 3.10 -3.33 -7.60
CA SER A 6 4.32 -2.67 -7.12
C SER A 6 4.10 -1.16 -6.97
N ASN A 7 4.89 -0.50 -6.12
CA ASN A 7 4.78 0.96 -5.95
C ASN A 7 5.01 1.72 -7.27
N SER A 8 5.84 1.18 -8.17
CA SER A 8 6.06 1.72 -9.51
C SER A 8 4.81 1.63 -10.38
N GLU A 9 4.09 0.50 -10.36
CA GLU A 9 2.83 0.37 -11.10
C GLU A 9 1.73 1.28 -10.56
N ILE A 10 1.71 1.48 -9.24
CA ILE A 10 0.78 2.41 -8.58
C ILE A 10 1.11 3.86 -8.96
N ALA A 11 2.40 4.21 -8.96
CA ALA A 11 2.92 5.52 -9.36
C ALA A 11 2.52 5.85 -10.80
N GLU A 12 2.78 4.95 -11.73
CA GLU A 12 2.42 5.08 -13.15
C GLU A 12 0.91 5.27 -13.32
N ARG A 13 0.11 4.43 -12.68
CA ARG A 13 -1.35 4.49 -12.81
C ARG A 13 -1.97 5.75 -12.22
N LEU A 14 -1.36 6.29 -11.15
CA LEU A 14 -1.83 7.50 -10.47
C LEU A 14 -1.13 8.77 -10.97
N HIS A 15 -0.20 8.66 -11.93
CA HIS A 15 0.63 9.76 -12.42
C HIS A 15 1.35 10.53 -11.30
N ILE A 16 1.87 9.81 -10.31
CA ILE A 16 2.63 10.38 -9.17
C ILE A 16 3.98 9.69 -9.02
N SER A 17 4.92 10.34 -8.33
CA SER A 17 6.21 9.73 -8.03
C SER A 17 6.09 8.51 -7.11
N VAL A 18 6.98 7.53 -7.29
CA VAL A 18 7.10 6.35 -6.42
C VAL A 18 7.33 6.74 -4.96
N GLU A 19 8.02 7.85 -4.72
CA GLU A 19 8.24 8.41 -3.38
C GLU A 19 6.93 8.86 -2.73
N THR A 20 6.05 9.50 -3.49
CA THR A 20 4.70 9.88 -3.06
C THR A 20 3.89 8.64 -2.67
N VAL A 21 3.95 7.58 -3.48
CA VAL A 21 3.31 6.28 -3.16
C VAL A 21 3.85 5.71 -1.84
N LYS A 22 5.17 5.72 -1.62
CA LYS A 22 5.78 5.24 -0.37
C LYS A 22 5.29 6.02 0.84
N THR A 23 5.16 7.34 0.73
CA THR A 23 4.62 8.21 1.78
C THR A 23 3.18 7.85 2.11
N HIS A 24 2.32 7.69 1.09
CA HIS A 24 0.94 7.27 1.30
C HIS A 24 0.84 5.89 1.94
N VAL A 25 1.64 4.92 1.49
CA VAL A 25 1.68 3.58 2.10
C VAL A 25 2.11 3.66 3.56
N ARG A 26 3.13 4.47 3.90
CA ARG A 26 3.55 4.67 5.30
C ARG A 26 2.43 5.27 6.15
N GLN A 27 1.71 6.27 5.64
CA GLN A 27 0.57 6.86 6.34
C GLN A 27 -0.57 5.83 6.53
N LEU A 28 -0.84 5.00 5.53
CA LEU A 28 -1.83 3.92 5.63
C LEU A 28 -1.42 2.86 6.65
N LEU A 29 -0.14 2.47 6.67
CA LEU A 29 0.41 1.55 7.68
C LEU A 29 0.18 2.09 9.09
N VAL A 30 0.51 3.36 9.33
CA VAL A 30 0.30 4.01 10.63
C VAL A 30 -1.18 4.10 10.98
N ARG A 31 -2.04 4.54 10.06
CA ARG A 31 -3.49 4.68 10.30
C ARG A 31 -4.18 3.35 10.58
N MET A 32 -3.73 2.27 9.95
CA MET A 32 -4.31 0.93 10.08
C MET A 32 -3.61 0.08 11.15
N GLY A 33 -2.61 0.64 11.85
CA GLY A 33 -1.82 -0.09 12.85
C GLY A 33 -1.00 -1.25 12.28
N ALA A 34 -0.75 -1.25 10.97
CA ALA A 34 -0.09 -2.33 10.26
C ALA A 34 1.44 -2.12 10.24
N ARG A 35 2.20 -3.17 10.56
CA ARG A 35 3.68 -3.12 10.64
C ARG A 35 4.36 -3.22 9.28
N ASN A 36 3.70 -3.84 8.30
CA ASN A 36 4.24 -3.99 6.95
C ASN A 36 3.11 -4.10 5.91
N ARG A 37 3.46 -3.95 4.62
CA ARG A 37 2.51 -3.98 3.50
C ARG A 37 1.70 -5.29 3.42
N THR A 38 2.27 -6.41 3.87
CA THR A 38 1.60 -7.71 3.84
C THR A 38 0.52 -7.76 4.92
N GLU A 39 0.84 -7.29 6.13
CA GLU A 39 -0.11 -7.15 7.23
C GLU A 39 -1.24 -6.18 6.87
N LEU A 40 -0.92 -5.05 6.23
CA LEU A 40 -1.91 -4.12 5.69
C LEU A 40 -2.84 -4.78 4.66
N ALA A 41 -2.27 -5.56 3.73
CA ALA A 41 -3.05 -6.28 2.73
C ALA A 41 -3.96 -7.35 3.38
N THR A 42 -3.49 -8.01 4.43
CA THR A 42 -4.28 -8.97 5.22
C THR A 42 -5.39 -8.27 5.99
N ILE A 43 -5.12 -7.15 6.67
CA ILE A 43 -6.13 -6.36 7.38
C ILE A 43 -7.20 -5.88 6.40
N TYR A 44 -6.79 -5.33 5.25
CA TYR A 44 -7.72 -4.89 4.21
C TYR A 44 -8.57 -6.04 3.64
N GLN A 45 -7.98 -7.21 3.41
CA GLN A 45 -8.72 -8.40 2.97
C GLN A 45 -9.70 -8.93 4.02
N ARG A 46 -9.43 -8.76 5.31
CA ARG A 46 -10.32 -9.18 6.41
C ARG A 46 -11.48 -8.21 6.66
N SER A 47 -11.34 -6.95 6.24
CA SER A 47 -12.40 -5.92 6.31
C SER A 47 -13.26 -5.86 5.04
N ARG A 48 -13.11 -6.81 4.13
CA ARG A 48 -13.86 -6.91 2.88
C ARG A 48 -14.74 -8.15 2.89
#